data_AF-A0A2S8PJN9-F1
#
_entry.id   AF-A0A2S8PJN9-F1
#
_cell.length_a   1.000
_cell.length_b   1.000
_cell.length_c   1.000
_cell.angle_alpha   90.00
_cell.angle_beta   90.00
_cell.angle_gamma   90.00
#
_symmetry.space_group_name_H-M   'P 1'
#
loop_
_entity.id
_entity.type
_entity.pdbx_description
1 polymer ?
#
loop_
_entity_poly.entity_id
_entity_poly.type
_entity_poly.pdbx_seq_one_letter_code
_entity_poly.pdbx_strand_id
1 'polypeptide(L)' 'MSTWSKEELSRIAESDDLHISPFRENGVTYGTPTWIWSVVVGDSLYVRAYYGQN' A
#
# COMPACT_ATOMS: atom_id res chain seq x y z
N MET A 1 8.55 5.29 13.19
CA MET A 1 8.19 4.59 11.94
C MET A 1 9.49 4.12 11.31
N SER A 2 9.62 2.82 11.03
CA SER A 2 10.72 2.32 10.22
C SER A 2 10.54 2.83 8.79
N THR A 3 11.54 3.56 8.28
CA THR A 3 11.58 3.91 6.85
C THR A 3 11.77 2.64 6.05
N TRP A 4 11.04 2.51 4.94
CA TRP A 4 11.22 1.41 3.98
C TRP A 4 12.65 1.34 3.48
N SER A 5 13.16 0.14 3.20
CA SER A 5 14.43 0.02 2.49
C SER A 5 14.25 0.35 1.00
N LYS A 6 15.36 0.71 0.34
CA LYS A 6 15.34 0.98 -1.11
C LYS A 6 15.02 -0.28 -1.90
N GLU A 7 15.49 -1.43 -1.43
CA GLU A 7 15.24 -2.73 -2.03
C GLU A 7 13.75 -3.11 -1.92
N GLU A 8 13.10 -2.78 -0.81
CA GLU A 8 11.66 -2.96 -0.65
C GLU A 8 10.87 -2.06 -1.60
N LEU A 9 11.22 -0.78 -1.68
CA LEU A 9 10.57 0.16 -2.58
C LEU A 9 10.77 -0.22 -4.06
N SER A 10 11.94 -0.72 -4.45
CA SER A 10 12.20 -1.22 -5.82
C SER A 10 11.30 -2.39 -6.16
N ARG A 11 11.19 -3.37 -5.26
CA ARG A 11 10.31 -4.54 -5.46
C ARG A 11 8.83 -4.15 -5.57
N ILE A 12 8.40 -3.13 -4.83
CA ILE A 12 7.03 -2.63 -4.91
C ILE A 12 6.81 -1.88 -6.23
N ALA A 13 7.76 -1.03 -6.64
CA ALA A 13 7.66 -0.25 -7.87
C ALA A 13 7.66 -1.11 -9.15
N GLU A 14 8.34 -2.25 -9.12
CA GLU A 14 8.37 -3.24 -10.21
C GLU A 14 7.16 -4.17 -10.22
N SER A 15 6.32 -4.14 -9.18
CA SER A 15 5.15 -5.00 -9.06
C SER A 15 3.92 -4.38 -9.72
N ASP A 16 3.27 -5.14 -10.59
CA ASP A 16 2.01 -4.71 -11.23
C ASP A 16 0.78 -4.90 -10.32
N ASP A 17 0.90 -5.64 -9.21
CA ASP A 17 -0.23 -6.11 -8.39
C ASP A 17 -0.04 -5.84 -6.89
N LEU A 18 -0.28 -4.60 -6.47
CA LEU A 18 -0.26 -4.25 -5.04
C LEU A 18 -1.65 -4.38 -4.40
N HIS A 19 -1.73 -5.23 -3.37
CA HIS A 19 -2.93 -5.40 -2.55
C HIS A 19 -2.70 -4.87 -1.14
N ILE A 20 -3.62 -4.05 -0.64
CA ILE A 20 -3.55 -3.49 0.71
C ILE A 20 -4.81 -3.88 1.49
N SER A 21 -4.60 -4.24 2.74
CA SER A 21 -5.68 -4.38 3.72
C SER A 21 -5.49 -3.37 4.85
N PRO A 22 -6.33 -2.33 4.93
CA PRO A 22 -6.26 -1.36 6.01
C PRO A 22 -6.51 -2.01 7.37
N PHE A 23 -5.67 -1.68 8.34
CA PHE A 23 -5.93 -1.98 9.74
C PHE A 23 -6.90 -0.95 10.29
N ARG A 24 -8.13 -1.38 10.63
CA ARG A 24 -9.20 -0.50 11.09
C ARG A 24 -9.12 -0.26 12.60
N GLU A 25 -9.75 0.82 13.06
CA GLU A 25 -9.78 1.23 14.47
C GLU A 25 -10.37 0.17 15.40
N ASN A 26 -11.23 -0.72 14.87
CA ASN A 26 -11.74 -1.86 15.63
C ASN A 26 -10.66 -2.90 16.00
N GLY A 27 -9.42 -2.77 15.49
CA GLY A 27 -8.23 -3.51 15.92
C GLY A 27 -8.24 -5.02 15.68
N VAL A 28 -9.34 -5.56 15.15
CA VAL A 28 -9.61 -7.01 15.13
C VAL A 28 -9.39 -7.62 13.75
N THR A 29 -9.59 -6.86 12.67
CA THR A 29 -9.53 -7.45 11.32
C THR A 29 -8.94 -6.48 10.32
N TYR A 30 -7.89 -6.95 9.66
CA TYR A 30 -7.56 -6.51 8.32
C TYR A 30 -8.78 -6.75 7.43
N GLY A 31 -9.19 -5.73 6.67
CA GLY A 31 -10.22 -5.91 5.64
C GLY A 31 -9.80 -6.90 4.55
N THR A 32 -10.67 -7.11 3.57
CA THR A 32 -10.28 -7.85 2.37
C THR A 32 -9.14 -7.12 1.64
N PRO A 33 -8.02 -7.79 1.31
CA PRO A 33 -6.98 -7.20 0.47
C PRO A 33 -7.61 -6.68 -0.82
N THR A 34 -7.44 -5.39 -1.08
CA THR A 34 -8.04 -4.71 -2.23
C THR A 34 -6.92 -4.29 -3.17
N TRP A 35 -7.17 -4.37 -4.48
CA TRP A 35 -6.23 -3.87 -5.47
C TRP A 35 -6.12 -2.35 -5.37
N ILE A 36 -4.89 -1.86 -5.27
CA ILE A 36 -4.57 -0.46 -5.00
C ILE A 36 -3.68 0.08 -6.12
N TRP A 37 -3.97 1.31 -6.54
CA TRP A 37 -3.02 2.06 -7.36
C TRP A 37 -1.88 2.54 -6.50
N SER A 38 -0.64 2.29 -6.92
CA SER A 38 0.54 2.70 -6.17
C SER A 38 1.57 3.39 -7.03
N VAL A 39 2.34 4.30 -6.42
CA VAL A 39 3.50 4.93 -7.05
C VAL A 39 4.57 5.16 -6.00
N VAL A 40 5.82 4.84 -6.35
CA VAL A 40 7.00 5.17 -5.54
C VAL A 40 7.61 6.46 -6.07
N VAL A 41 7.81 7.44 -5.18
CA VAL A 41 8.48 8.71 -5.50
C VAL A 41 9.53 8.99 -4.44
N GLY A 42 10.80 9.01 -4.87
CA GLY A 42 11.94 9.06 -3.94
C GLY A 42 11.91 7.85 -2.99
N ASP A 43 12.02 8.12 -1.69
CA ASP A 43 11.99 7.09 -0.64
C ASP A 43 10.58 6.94 -0.02
N SER A 44 9.52 7.11 -0.81
CA SER A 44 8.13 7.09 -0.34
C SER A 44 7.18 6.36 -1.28
N LEU A 45 6.25 5.60 -0.70
CA LEU A 45 5.16 4.91 -1.40
C LEU A 45 3.85 5.68 -1.20
N TYR A 46 3.20 6.03 -2.30
CA TYR A 46 1.89 6.66 -2.33
C TYR A 46 0.88 5.64 -2.87
N VAL A 47 -0.31 5.61 -2.26
CA VAL A 47 -1.35 4.64 -2.60
C VAL A 47 -2.71 5.30 -2.71
N ARG A 48 -3.55 4.77 -3.60
CA ARG A 48 -4.94 5.16 -3.76
C ARG A 48 -5.79 3.92 -3.94
N ALA A 49 -6.89 3.84 -3.19
CA ALA A 49 -7.88 2.78 -3.40
C ALA A 49 -8.44 2.83 -4.82
N TYR A 50 -8.52 1.67 -5.50
CA TYR A 50 -9.17 1.55 -6.80
C TYR A 50 -10.65 1.95 -6.74
N TYR A 51 -11.31 1.66 -5.61
CA TYR A 51 -12.72 1.94 -5.36
C TYR A 51 -12.92 2.45 -3.93
N GLY A 52 -13.71 3.51 -3.76
CA GLY A 52 -14.00 4.14 -2.48
C GLY A 52 -14.67 5.51 -2.65
N GLN A 53 -15.38 5.98 -1.63
CA GLN A 53 -15.99 7.33 -1.59
C GLN A 53 -15.16 8.22 -0.65
N ASN A 54 -15.06 9.51 -0.98
CA ASN A 54 -14.42 10.54 -0.16
C ASN A 54 -15.35 11.01 0.95
#